data_AF-A5ZYT6-F1
#
_entry.id   AF-A5ZYT6-F1
#
_cell.length_a   1.000
_cell.length_b   1.000
_cell.length_c   1.000
_cell.angle_alpha   90.00
_cell.angle_beta   90.00
_cell.angle_gamma   90.00
#
_symmetry.space_group_name_H-M   'P 1'
#
loop_
_entity.id
_entity.type
_entity.pdbx_description
1 polymer ?
#
loop_
_entity_poly.entity_id
_entity_poly.type
_entity_poly.pdbx_seq_one_letter_code
_entity_poly.pdbx_strand_id
1 'polypeptide(L)'
;MSATEQEYKNHIKELEQQVRLLKEQVDFLTRKLYGTKSEKTSTLEIEGQVSLFNEIETCADPDAHEPELVEIEKHLRKRKYTGQREELVKNLPHSKVLHTIDEREQICDNCGSTMVKVGEEFVRTEVQFIPANSR
;
A
#
# COMPACT_ATOMS: atom_id res chain seq x y z
N MET A 1 -31.82 -37.85 -36.12
CA MET A 1 -31.12 -36.99 -35.14
C MET A 1 -31.70 -37.39 -33.79
N SER A 2 -30.97 -38.21 -33.06
CA SER A 2 -31.52 -39.16 -32.09
C SER A 2 -31.76 -38.50 -30.73
N ALA A 3 -32.81 -38.90 -30.00
CA ALA A 3 -33.22 -38.29 -28.73
C ALA A 3 -32.07 -38.08 -27.72
N THR A 4 -31.06 -38.96 -27.78
CA THR A 4 -29.84 -38.87 -26.97
C THR A 4 -29.02 -37.60 -27.28
N GLU A 5 -28.94 -37.16 -28.53
CA GLU A 5 -28.27 -35.91 -28.91
C GLU A 5 -28.98 -34.68 -28.31
N GLN A 6 -30.30 -34.77 -28.16
CA GLN A 6 -31.11 -33.73 -27.53
C GLN A 6 -30.86 -33.69 -26.01
N GLU A 7 -30.80 -34.86 -25.38
CA GLU A 7 -30.48 -35.01 -23.95
C GLU A 7 -29.08 -34.49 -23.63
N TYR A 8 -28.08 -34.86 -24.42
CA TYR A 8 -26.71 -34.34 -24.26
C TYR A 8 -26.66 -32.81 -24.41
N LYS A 9 -27.38 -32.24 -25.38
CA LYS A 9 -27.47 -30.78 -25.55
C LYS A 9 -28.11 -30.09 -24.35
N ASN A 10 -29.13 -30.69 -23.75
CA ASN A 10 -29.76 -30.14 -22.56
C ASN A 10 -28.83 -30.19 -21.35
N HIS A 11 -28.13 -31.32 -21.17
CA HIS A 11 -27.19 -31.49 -20.08
C HIS A 11 -25.98 -30.54 -20.19
N ILE A 12 -25.47 -30.32 -21.41
CA ILE A 12 -24.40 -29.33 -21.65
C ILE A 12 -24.86 -27.93 -21.25
N LYS A 13 -26.08 -27.51 -21.62
CA LYS A 13 -26.61 -26.19 -21.25
C LYS A 13 -26.75 -26.02 -19.75
N GLU A 14 -27.20 -27.06 -19.05
CA GLU A 14 -27.35 -27.03 -17.60
C GLU A 14 -25.98 -26.94 -16.89
N LEU A 15 -25.01 -27.71 -17.36
CA LEU A 15 -23.63 -27.63 -16.86
C LEU A 15 -22.99 -26.26 -17.14
N GLU A 16 -23.21 -25.69 -18.33
CA GLU A 16 -22.73 -24.34 -18.67
C GLU A 16 -23.33 -23.27 -17.74
N GLN A 17 -24.62 -23.38 -17.40
CA GLN A 17 -25.28 -22.50 -16.44
C GLN A 17 -24.68 -22.65 -15.03
N GLN A 18 -24.46 -23.88 -14.57
CA GLN A 18 -23.84 -24.13 -13.27
C GLN A 18 -22.41 -23.57 -13.21
N VAL A 19 -21.61 -23.78 -14.26
CA VAL A 19 -20.24 -23.24 -14.34
C VAL A 19 -20.26 -21.72 -14.30
N ARG A 20 -21.21 -21.07 -14.98
CA ARG A 20 -21.35 -19.61 -14.93
C ARG A 20 -21.66 -19.12 -13.52
N LEU A 21 -22.65 -19.72 -12.84
CA LEU A 21 -23.02 -19.35 -11.48
C LEU A 21 -21.86 -19.53 -10.49
N LEU A 22 -21.13 -20.64 -10.62
CA LEU A 22 -19.97 -20.91 -9.78
C LEU A 22 -18.85 -19.89 -9.99
N LYS A 23 -18.59 -19.48 -11.24
CA LYS A 23 -17.63 -18.41 -11.54
C LYS A 23 -18.04 -17.08 -10.90
N GLU A 24 -19.31 -16.70 -11.03
CA GLU A 24 -19.84 -15.48 -10.42
C GLU A 24 -19.69 -15.49 -8.89
N GLN A 25 -19.93 -16.64 -8.23
CA GLN A 25 -19.70 -16.80 -6.79
C GLN A 25 -18.22 -16.69 -6.41
N VAL A 26 -17.33 -17.33 -7.17
CA VAL A 26 -15.88 -17.26 -6.94
C VAL A 26 -15.39 -15.83 -7.10
N ASP A 27 -15.83 -15.12 -8.14
CA ASP A 27 -15.46 -13.72 -8.37
C ASP A 27 -15.95 -12.82 -7.22
N PHE A 28 -17.18 -13.02 -6.75
CA PHE A 28 -17.73 -12.30 -5.61
C PHE A 28 -16.91 -12.54 -4.33
N LEU A 29 -16.62 -13.80 -4.00
CA LEU A 29 -15.84 -14.16 -2.80
C LEU A 29 -14.40 -13.66 -2.90
N THR A 30 -13.78 -13.77 -4.07
CA THR A 30 -12.41 -13.27 -4.33
C THR A 30 -12.36 -11.77 -4.16
N ARG A 31 -13.33 -11.03 -4.71
CA ARG A 31 -13.44 -9.58 -4.52
C ARG A 31 -13.76 -9.20 -3.07
N LYS A 32 -14.54 -10.00 -2.35
CA LYS A 32 -14.83 -9.78 -0.92
C LYS A 32 -13.60 -10.02 -0.04
N LEU A 33 -12.76 -11.01 -0.35
CA LEU A 33 -11.57 -11.33 0.42
C LEU A 33 -10.39 -10.42 0.07
N TYR A 34 -10.11 -10.25 -1.22
CA TYR A 34 -8.89 -9.63 -1.76
C TYR A 34 -9.12 -8.36 -2.58
N GLY A 35 -10.38 -8.00 -2.85
CA GLY A 35 -10.68 -6.73 -3.51
C GLY A 35 -10.32 -5.54 -2.64
N THR A 36 -10.28 -4.35 -3.23
CA THR A 36 -10.07 -3.09 -2.53
C THR A 36 -11.18 -2.87 -1.52
N LYS A 37 -10.93 -3.27 -0.27
CA LYS A 37 -11.79 -2.94 0.85
C LYS A 37 -11.62 -1.45 1.09
N SER A 38 -12.74 -0.74 1.20
CA SER A 38 -12.75 0.44 2.06
C SER A 38 -12.14 0.01 3.41
N GLU A 39 -11.25 0.79 4.01
CA GLU A 39 -10.59 0.48 5.30
C GLU A 39 -11.57 0.19 6.46
N LYS A 40 -12.88 0.24 6.20
CA LYS A 40 -13.96 -0.25 7.04
C LYS A 40 -13.87 -1.77 7.22
N THR A 41 -13.05 -2.19 8.18
CA THR A 41 -12.92 -3.58 8.68
C THR A 41 -14.24 -4.11 9.27
N SER A 42 -15.25 -3.26 9.50
CA SER A 42 -16.55 -3.62 10.07
C SER A 42 -17.38 -4.63 9.27
N THR A 43 -17.09 -4.84 7.99
CA THR A 43 -17.80 -5.83 7.15
C THR A 43 -17.26 -7.25 7.27
N LEU A 44 -16.12 -7.41 7.94
CA LEU A 44 -15.57 -8.70 8.29
C LEU A 44 -15.82 -8.85 9.79
N GLU A 45 -16.91 -9.50 10.15
CA GLU A 45 -17.18 -9.94 11.53
C GLU A 45 -16.17 -11.04 11.90
N ILE A 46 -14.89 -10.66 12.03
CA ILE A 46 -13.83 -11.56 12.44
C ILE A 46 -14.03 -11.80 13.93
N GLU A 47 -14.51 -13.00 14.27
CA GLU A 47 -14.68 -13.43 15.66
C GLU A 47 -13.39 -13.18 16.46
N GLY A 48 -13.49 -12.35 17.49
CA GLY A 48 -12.38 -12.01 18.39
C GLY A 48 -11.73 -10.65 18.16
N GLN A 49 -11.97 -9.97 17.03
CA GLN A 49 -11.57 -8.58 16.86
C GLN A 49 -12.73 -7.67 17.28
N VAL A 50 -12.77 -7.30 18.56
CA VAL A 50 -13.60 -6.17 19.01
C VAL A 50 -13.20 -4.93 18.22
N SER A 51 -14.18 -4.22 17.66
CA SER A 51 -13.93 -3.00 16.91
C SER A 51 -13.35 -1.94 17.85
N LEU A 52 -12.01 -1.91 17.95
CA LEU A 52 -11.21 -1.12 18.91
C LEU A 52 -11.49 0.38 18.88
N PHE A 53 -12.18 0.87 17.85
CA PHE A 53 -12.46 2.30 17.63
C PHE A 53 -13.95 2.61 17.38
N ASN A 54 -14.87 1.69 17.66
CA ASN A 54 -16.30 1.88 17.40
C ASN A 54 -17.09 2.43 18.60
N GLU A 55 -16.38 2.92 19.62
CA GLU A 55 -16.99 3.44 20.86
C GLU A 55 -17.93 4.62 20.57
N ILE A 56 -17.57 5.45 19.59
CA ILE A 56 -18.34 6.64 19.20
C ILE A 56 -19.67 6.24 18.59
N GLU A 57 -19.67 5.30 17.65
CA GLU A 57 -20.88 4.80 17.00
C GLU A 57 -21.78 4.02 17.96
N THR A 58 -21.21 3.26 18.90
CA THR A 58 -22.01 2.53 19.90
C THR A 58 -22.62 3.42 20.97
N CYS A 59 -21.96 4.53 21.31
CA CYS A 59 -22.41 5.47 22.33
C CYS A 59 -23.14 6.68 21.73
N ALA A 60 -23.34 6.71 20.41
CA ALA A 60 -24.03 7.79 19.73
C ALA A 60 -25.52 7.79 20.13
N ASP A 61 -26.00 8.94 20.60
CA ASP A 61 -27.41 9.19 20.84
C ASP A 61 -28.07 9.58 19.50
N PRO A 62 -29.04 8.80 18.98
CA PRO A 62 -29.69 9.09 17.71
C PRO A 62 -30.53 10.38 17.73
N ASP A 63 -30.91 10.87 18.92
CA ASP A 63 -31.71 12.08 19.09
C ASP A 63 -30.86 13.33 19.37
N ALA A 64 -29.53 13.19 19.45
CA ALA A 64 -28.64 14.32 19.67
C ALA A 64 -28.59 15.26 18.46
N HIS A 65 -28.59 16.58 18.73
CA HIS A 65 -28.46 17.59 17.68
C HIS A 65 -27.06 17.55 17.05
N GLU A 66 -27.00 17.43 15.72
CA GLU A 66 -25.73 17.50 14.99
C GLU A 66 -25.04 18.85 15.24
N PRO A 67 -23.74 18.87 15.58
CA PRO A 67 -23.02 20.11 15.79
C PRO A 67 -22.93 20.90 14.48
N GLU A 68 -23.09 22.22 14.58
CA GLU A 68 -22.94 23.13 13.44
C GLU A 68 -21.51 23.05 12.89
N LEU A 69 -21.40 22.70 11.60
CA LEU A 69 -20.11 22.60 10.92
C LEU A 69 -19.50 23.99 10.78
N VAL A 70 -18.49 24.28 11.59
CA VAL A 70 -17.69 25.50 11.42
C VAL A 70 -16.78 25.33 10.22
N GLU A 71 -17.05 26.06 9.15
CA GLU A 71 -16.15 26.14 7.99
C GLU A 71 -14.86 26.86 8.40
N ILE A 72 -13.82 26.08 8.69
CA ILE A 72 -12.48 26.59 8.89
C ILE A 72 -11.93 26.98 7.52
N GLU A 73 -11.44 28.22 7.39
CA GLU A 73 -10.76 28.66 6.17
C GLU A 73 -9.67 27.65 5.79
N LYS A 74 -9.79 27.12 4.57
CA LYS A 74 -8.82 26.16 4.04
C LYS A 74 -7.46 26.84 4.01
N HIS A 75 -6.55 26.38 4.86
CA HIS A 75 -5.16 26.80 4.80
C HIS A 75 -4.61 26.50 3.41
N LEU A 76 -4.45 27.53 2.58
CA LEU A 76 -3.93 27.40 1.22
C LEU A 76 -2.46 27.01 1.32
N ARG A 77 -2.18 25.71 1.22
CA ARG A 77 -0.81 25.23 1.07
C ARG A 77 -0.32 25.67 -0.31
N LYS A 78 0.75 26.46 -0.36
CA LYS A 78 1.44 26.72 -1.62
C LYS A 78 1.88 25.38 -2.20
N ARG A 79 1.54 25.12 -3.47
CA ARG A 79 2.00 23.90 -4.15
C ARG A 79 3.53 23.95 -4.23
N LYS A 80 4.17 22.82 -3.95
CA LYS A 80 5.59 22.63 -4.20
C LYS A 80 5.82 22.69 -5.72
N TYR A 81 6.82 23.42 -6.17
CA TYR A 81 7.26 23.47 -7.57
C TYR A 81 8.54 22.67 -7.75
N THR A 82 8.79 22.21 -8.98
CA THR A 82 10.00 21.50 -9.36
C THR A 82 11.21 22.41 -9.11
N GLY A 83 12.20 21.95 -8.34
CA GLY A 83 13.37 22.74 -7.96
C GLY A 83 13.34 23.37 -6.57
N GLN A 84 12.18 23.44 -5.92
CA GLN A 84 12.08 24.02 -4.57
C GLN A 84 12.98 23.30 -3.55
N ARG A 85 13.10 21.97 -3.65
CA ARG A 85 13.96 21.19 -2.74
C ARG A 85 15.44 21.48 -3.00
N GLU A 86 15.86 21.57 -4.25
CA GLU A 86 17.24 21.89 -4.62
C GLU A 86 17.66 23.28 -4.12
N GLU A 87 16.78 24.28 -4.25
CA GLU A 87 17.01 25.63 -3.72
C GLU A 87 17.18 25.64 -2.21
N LEU A 88 16.33 24.89 -1.47
CA LEU A 88 16.42 24.79 -0.02
C LEU A 88 17.72 24.13 0.46
N VAL A 89 18.25 23.15 -0.29
CA VAL A 89 19.47 22.41 0.10
C VAL A 89 20.77 23.03 -0.42
N LYS A 90 20.71 23.99 -1.35
CA LYS A 90 21.89 24.52 -2.06
C LYS A 90 23.01 25.03 -1.14
N ASN A 91 22.66 25.63 0.00
CA ASN A 91 23.60 26.25 0.93
C ASN A 91 23.98 25.35 2.10
N LEU A 92 23.44 24.12 2.18
CA LEU A 92 23.80 23.18 3.24
C LEU A 92 25.13 22.47 2.91
N PRO A 93 25.93 22.10 3.92
CA PRO A 93 27.14 21.32 3.71
C PRO A 93 26.78 19.93 3.17
N HIS A 94 27.42 19.53 2.08
CA HIS A 94 27.22 18.20 1.49
C HIS A 94 28.40 17.30 1.85
N SER A 95 28.11 16.15 2.46
CA SER A 95 29.10 15.10 2.74
C SER A 95 28.75 13.85 1.93
N LYS A 96 29.73 13.28 1.24
CA LYS A 96 29.57 12.02 0.51
C LYS A 96 29.98 10.86 1.40
N VAL A 97 29.08 9.92 1.63
CA VAL A 97 29.35 8.66 2.35
C VAL A 97 29.31 7.52 1.34
N LEU A 98 30.44 6.82 1.21
CA LEU A 98 30.55 5.64 0.33
C LEU A 98 30.16 4.39 1.12
N HIS A 99 29.17 3.66 0.63
CA HIS A 99 28.79 2.35 1.17
C HIS A 99 29.46 1.27 0.33
N THR A 100 30.55 0.69 0.84
CA THR A 100 31.24 -0.44 0.21
C THR A 100 30.90 -1.74 0.93
N ILE A 101 31.05 -2.85 0.23
CA ILE A 101 30.98 -4.20 0.81
C ILE A 101 32.10 -4.32 1.86
N ASP A 102 31.88 -5.09 2.93
CA ASP A 102 32.90 -5.37 3.93
C ASP A 102 34.15 -6.01 3.32
N GLU A 103 35.33 -5.70 3.88
CA GLU A 103 36.63 -6.15 3.35
C GLU A 103 36.74 -7.67 3.19
N ARG A 104 36.01 -8.44 4.01
CA ARG A 104 35.98 -9.90 3.99
C ARG A 104 35.27 -10.48 2.75
N GLU A 105 34.34 -9.71 2.20
CA GLU A 105 33.51 -10.09 1.06
C GLU A 105 34.01 -9.45 -0.25
N GLN A 106 35.05 -8.61 -0.19
CA GLN A 106 35.73 -8.03 -1.36
C GLN A 106 36.69 -9.03 -2.03
N ILE A 107 36.31 -10.29 -2.12
CA ILE A 107 37.09 -11.36 -2.74
C ILE A 107 36.20 -12.01 -3.80
N CYS A 108 36.71 -12.16 -5.03
CA CYS A 108 35.95 -12.79 -6.10
C CYS A 108 35.78 -14.29 -5.83
N ASP A 109 34.54 -14.77 -5.77
CA ASP A 109 34.23 -16.19 -5.54
C ASP A 109 34.78 -17.13 -6.63
N ASN A 110 35.02 -16.63 -7.84
CA ASN A 110 35.44 -17.44 -8.98
C ASN A 110 36.96 -17.55 -9.15
N CYS A 111 37.72 -16.50 -8.79
CA CYS A 111 39.17 -16.47 -8.97
C CYS A 111 39.97 -16.09 -7.72
N GLY A 112 39.30 -15.78 -6.61
CA GLY A 112 39.94 -15.48 -5.31
C GLY A 112 40.71 -14.16 -5.26
N SER A 113 40.64 -13.33 -6.29
CA SER A 113 41.31 -12.04 -6.30
C SER A 113 40.54 -10.97 -5.53
N THR A 114 41.26 -10.00 -4.97
CA THR A 114 40.67 -8.84 -4.30
C THR A 114 39.93 -7.97 -5.32
N MET A 115 38.68 -7.64 -5.02
CA MET A 115 37.86 -6.77 -5.86
C MET A 115 38.39 -5.33 -5.87
N VAL A 116 38.37 -4.69 -7.03
CA VAL A 116 38.79 -3.29 -7.21
C VAL A 116 37.57 -2.42 -7.47
N LYS A 117 37.55 -1.21 -6.91
CA LYS A 117 36.47 -0.24 -7.12
C LYS A 117 36.46 0.24 -8.58
N VAL A 118 35.36 -0.02 -9.29
CA VAL A 118 35.19 0.35 -10.70
C VAL A 118 34.46 1.69 -10.88
N GLY A 119 33.54 2.04 -9.98
CA GLY A 119 32.77 3.28 -10.05
C GLY A 119 31.94 3.55 -8.80
N GLU A 120 31.25 4.69 -8.79
CA GLU A 120 30.34 5.12 -7.73
C GLU A 120 28.95 5.32 -8.32
N GLU A 121 27.91 4.79 -7.66
CA GLU A 121 26.51 5.00 -8.03
C GLU A 121 25.83 5.90 -6.98
N PHE A 122 25.00 6.83 -7.47
CA PHE A 122 24.21 7.69 -6.59
C PHE A 122 22.98 6.94 -6.10
N VAL A 123 22.92 6.65 -4.80
CA VAL A 123 21.77 5.98 -4.18
C VAL A 123 20.71 7.00 -3.72
N ARG A 124 21.09 7.96 -2.87
CA ARG A 124 20.18 8.96 -2.29
C ARG A 124 20.91 10.10 -1.57
N THR A 125 20.18 11.20 -1.34
CA THR A 125 20.61 12.32 -0.49
C THR A 125 19.71 12.42 0.75
N GLU A 126 20.33 12.47 1.93
CA GLU A 126 19.64 12.61 3.22
C GLU A 126 20.00 13.93 3.91
N VAL A 127 19.07 14.48 4.69
CA VAL A 127 19.29 15.69 5.49
C VAL A 127 19.40 15.28 6.95
N GLN A 128 20.54 15.57 7.59
CA GLN A 128 20.73 15.32 9.01
C GLN A 128 20.26 16.54 9.81
N PHE A 129 19.31 16.33 10.72
CA PHE A 129 18.89 17.36 11.67
C PHE A 129 19.79 17.35 12.90
N ILE A 130 20.47 18.46 13.17
CA ILE A 130 21.28 18.65 14.38
C ILE A 130 20.47 19.57 15.32
N PRO A 131 19.96 19.06 16.46
CA PRO A 131 19.20 19.86 17.39
C PRO A 131 20.08 20.96 18.00
N ALA A 132 19.46 22.09 18.37
CA ALA A 132 20.15 23.13 19.13
C ALA A 132 20.42 22.61 20.55
N ASN A 133 21.65 22.79 21.02
CA ASN A 133 21.97 22.52 22.42
C ASN A 133 21.38 23.65 23.28
N SER A 134 20.54 23.31 24.25
CA SER A 134 20.16 24.22 25.32
C SER A 134 21.40 24.56 26.15
N ARG A 135 21.72 25.84 26.28
CA ARG A 135 22.71 26.32 27.25
C ARG A 135 22.17 26.24 28.66
#